data_AF-A0A2N3CK52-F1
#
_entry.id   AF-A0A2N3CK52-F1
#
_cell.length_a   1.000
_cell.length_b   1.000
_cell.length_c   1.000
_cell.angle_alpha   90.00
_cell.angle_beta   90.00
_cell.angle_gamma   90.00
#
_symmetry.space_group_name_H-M   'P 1'
#
loop_
_entity.id
_entity.type
_entity.pdbx_description
1 polymer ?
#
loop_
_entity_poly.entity_id
_entity_poly.type
_entity_poly.pdbx_seq_one_letter_code
_entity_poly.pdbx_strand_id
1 'polypeptide(L)' 'ARTAESCERAILRMAAHGADIVTTEMAIFEWLGDTQSPGFKPVISLVK' A
#
# COMPACT_ATOMS: atom_id res chain seq x y z
N ALA A 1 -6.34 18.76 14.51
CA ALA A 1 -7.72 18.24 14.38
C ALA A 1 -7.69 17.01 13.47
N ARG A 2 -8.61 16.04 13.63
CA ARG A 2 -8.71 14.87 12.73
C ARG A 2 -9.52 15.22 11.48
N THR A 3 -8.91 16.00 10.58
CA THR A 3 -9.52 16.47 9.33
C THR A 3 -8.88 15.80 8.12
N ALA A 4 -9.62 15.68 7.02
CA ALA A 4 -9.09 15.17 5.75
C ALA A 4 -7.88 15.97 5.25
N GLU A 5 -7.92 17.31 5.30
CA GLU A 5 -6.83 18.19 4.89
C GLU A 5 -5.53 17.92 5.68
N SER A 6 -5.63 17.79 7.01
CA SER A 6 -4.47 17.43 7.86
C SER A 6 -3.85 16.09 7.47
N CYS A 7 -4.67 15.11 7.06
CA CYS A 7 -4.19 13.80 6.59
C CYS A 7 -3.45 13.93 5.25
N GLU A 8 -4.04 14.62 4.28
CA GLU A 8 -3.45 14.85 2.96
C GLU A 8 -2.09 15.53 3.06
N ARG A 9 -1.98 16.59 3.88
CA ARG A 9 -0.71 17.29 4.10
C ARG A 9 0.36 16.39 4.72
N ALA A 10 -0.01 15.49 5.63
CA ALA A 10 0.92 14.54 6.23
C ALA A 10 1.43 13.53 5.21
N ILE A 11 0.54 12.99 4.35
CA ILE A 11 0.91 12.06 3.27
C ILE A 11 1.90 12.72 2.30
N LEU A 12 1.61 13.95 1.86
CA LEU A 12 2.51 14.71 0.97
C LEU A 12 3.89 14.93 1.59
N ARG A 13 3.95 15.25 2.89
CA ARG A 13 5.22 15.39 3.60
C ARG A 13 6.00 14.07 3.63
N MET A 14 5.35 12.95 3.92
CA MET A 14 6.02 11.64 3.94
C MET A 14 6.60 11.29 2.57
N ALA A 15 5.84 11.50 1.49
CA ALA A 15 6.31 11.30 0.12
C ALA A 15 7.56 12.16 -0.20
N ALA A 16 7.54 13.45 0.18
CA ALA A 16 8.69 14.35 -0.01
C ALA A 16 9.95 13.93 0.77
N HIS A 17 9.82 13.07 1.78
CA HIS A 17 10.92 12.51 2.56
C HIS A 17 11.26 11.06 2.19
N GLY A 18 10.79 10.57 1.04
CA GLY A 18 11.17 9.28 0.48
C GLY A 18 10.33 8.10 0.98
N ALA A 19 9.17 8.35 1.59
CA ALA A 19 8.22 7.27 1.85
C ALA A 19 7.42 6.97 0.59
N ASP A 20 7.42 5.72 0.15
CA ASP A 20 6.56 5.26 -0.94
C ASP A 20 5.11 5.16 -0.46
N ILE A 21 4.24 5.98 -1.06
CA ILE A 21 2.82 5.99 -0.75
C ILE A 21 2.12 5.07 -1.75
N VAL A 22 1.83 3.85 -1.29
CA VAL A 22 1.22 2.79 -2.10
C VAL A 22 -0.17 2.44 -1.57
N THR A 23 -0.97 1.80 -2.42
CA THR A 23 -2.22 1.18 -1.97
C THR A 23 -1.95 -0.18 -1.34
N THR A 24 -2.96 -0.72 -0.66
CA THR A 24 -2.89 -2.07 -0.08
C THR A 24 -2.58 -3.12 -1.14
N GLU A 25 -3.19 -3.01 -2.32
CA GLU A 25 -3.00 -3.94 -3.44
C GLU A 25 -1.57 -3.90 -3.97
N MET A 26 -1.01 -2.71 -4.15
CA MET A 26 0.37 -2.54 -4.60
C MET A 26 1.35 -3.17 -3.60
N ALA A 27 1.19 -2.90 -2.30
CA ALA A 27 2.03 -3.49 -1.26
C ALA A 27 1.94 -5.04 -1.26
N ILE A 28 0.73 -5.59 -1.43
CA ILE A 28 0.52 -7.03 -1.55
C ILE A 28 1.28 -7.61 -2.75
N PHE A 29 1.18 -6.98 -3.92
CA PHE A 29 1.85 -7.46 -5.13
C PHE A 29 3.38 -7.35 -5.03
N GLU A 30 3.88 -6.26 -4.47
CA GLU A 30 5.32 -6.05 -4.24
C GLU A 30 5.90 -7.13 -3.31
N TRP A 31 5.19 -7.49 -2.25
CA TRP A 31 5.67 -8.51 -1.31
C TRP A 31 5.56 -9.94 -1.85
N LEU A 32 4.52 -10.24 -2.62
CA LEU A 32 4.34 -11.57 -3.20
C LEU A 32 5.44 -11.90 -4.19
N GLY A 33 5.87 -10.93 -5.01
CA GLY A 33 6.99 -11.04 -5.96
C GLY A 33 6.81 -12.02 -7.13
N ASP A 34 5.99 -13.07 -6.95
CA ASP A 34 5.69 -14.10 -7.95
C ASP A 34 4.25 -14.63 -7.76
N THR A 35 3.54 -14.74 -8.87
CA THR A 35 2.18 -15.29 -8.96
C THR A 35 2.14 -16.81 -8.87
N GLN A 36 3.28 -17.49 -9.03
CA GLN A 36 3.43 -18.93 -8.85
C GLN A 36 3.66 -19.33 -7.39
N SER A 37 3.81 -18.37 -6.47
CA SER A 37 4.02 -18.68 -5.07
C SER A 37 2.81 -19.42 -4.48
N PRO A 38 3.01 -20.44 -3.63
CA PRO A 38 1.91 -21.14 -2.97
C PRO A 38 1.01 -20.22 -2.13
N GLY A 39 1.55 -19.08 -1.67
CA GLY A 39 0.83 -18.03 -0.93
C GLY A 39 0.01 -17.08 -1.80
N PHE A 40 0.13 -17.13 -3.13
CA PHE A 40 -0.53 -16.18 -4.03
C PHE A 40 -2.07 -16.22 -3.90
N LYS A 41 -2.67 -17.42 -4.00
CA LYS A 41 -4.13 -17.60 -3.96
C LYS A 41 -4.81 -17.12 -2.67
N PRO A 42 -4.29 -17.44 -1.47
CA PRO A 42 -4.90 -16.93 -0.24
C PRO A 42 -4.65 -15.43 0.01
N VAL A 43 -3.60 -14.84 -0.56
CA VAL A 43 -3.32 -13.40 -0.37
C VAL A 43 -4.11 -12.55 -1.38
N ILE A 44 -4.22 -12.98 -2.63
CA ILE A 44 -5.01 -12.27 -3.65
C ILE A 44 -6.50 -12.22 -3.32
N SER A 45 -7.02 -13.18 -2.54
CA SER A 45 -8.42 -13.17 -2.11
C SER A 45 -8.76 -12.07 -1.09
N LEU A 46 -7.74 -11.41 -0.52
CA LEU A 46 -7.91 -10.24 0.35
C LEU A 46 -8.12 -8.95 -0.45
N VAL A 47 -7.74 -8.95 -1.73
CA VAL A 47 -7.98 -7.87 -2.68
C VAL A 47 -9.38 -8.06 -3.27
N LYS A 48 -10.24 -7.03 -3.20
CA LYS A 48 -11.63 -7.06 -3.69
C LYS A 48 -11.80 -6.26 -4.97
#